data_AF-A0A8T6VD54-F1
#
_entry.id   AF-A0A8T6VD54-F1
#
_cell.length_a   1.000
_cell.length_b   1.000
_cell.length_c   1.000
_cell.angle_alpha   90.00
_cell.angle_beta   90.00
_cell.angle_gamma   90.00
#
_symmetry.space_group_name_H-M   'P 1'
#
loop_
_entity.id
_entity.type
_entity.pdbx_description
1 polymer ?
#
loop_
_entity_poly.entity_id
_entity_poly.type
_entity_poly.pdbx_seq_one_letter_code
_entity_poly.pdbx_strand_id
1 'polypeptide(L)'
;SIVVAYPIYKRRYHTIFSLDSKEFRLSKGRDLAQGKWSDYRDVSVYITPQHETYIRLYSKKGTFDIPLSRVGLSRKETYRAIKQILMEKKATR
;
A
#
# COMPACT_ATOMS: atom_id res chain seq x y z
N SER A 1 8.37 15.84 28.03
CA SER A 1 8.58 15.91 26.57
C SER A 1 7.31 15.54 25.80
N ILE A 2 6.47 16.54 25.49
CA ILE A 2 5.17 16.37 24.79
C ILE A 2 5.26 16.69 23.28
N VAL A 3 6.34 17.36 22.85
CA VAL A 3 6.41 18.00 21.53
C VAL A 3 6.76 17.02 20.38
N VAL A 4 7.38 15.87 20.68
CA VAL A 4 7.76 14.87 19.64
C VAL A 4 6.62 13.88 19.34
N ALA A 5 5.67 13.70 20.27
CA ALA A 5 4.54 12.79 20.08
C ALA A 5 3.58 13.27 18.98
N TYR A 6 3.35 14.57 18.87
CA TYR A 6 2.41 15.16 17.93
C TYR A 6 2.76 14.94 16.43
N PRO A 7 4.00 15.19 15.96
CA PRO A 7 4.35 14.90 14.57
C PRO A 7 4.36 13.40 14.25
N ILE A 8 4.75 12.54 15.21
CA ILE A 8 4.69 11.08 15.05
C ILE A 8 3.23 10.61 14.95
N TYR A 9 2.36 11.12 15.82
CA TYR A 9 0.92 10.90 15.79
C TYR A 9 0.35 11.34 14.43
N LYS A 10 0.57 12.60 14.03
CA LYS A 10 0.05 13.15 12.77
C LYS A 10 0.54 12.35 11.55
N ARG A 11 1.80 11.91 11.52
CA ARG A 11 2.35 11.10 10.40
C ARG A 11 1.77 9.68 10.34
N ARG A 12 1.20 9.17 11.45
CA ARG A 12 0.55 7.86 11.54
C ARG A 12 -0.91 7.91 11.12
N TYR A 13 -1.63 8.99 11.43
CA TYR A 13 -3.09 9.11 11.19
C TYR A 13 -3.49 9.82 9.88
N HIS A 14 -2.55 10.39 9.13
CA HIS A 14 -2.83 11.03 7.83
C HIS A 14 -2.48 10.14 6.61
N THR A 15 -2.39 8.82 6.81
CA THR A 15 -2.27 7.89 5.67
C THR A 15 -3.66 7.42 5.26
N ILE A 16 -4.10 7.77 4.06
CA ILE A 16 -5.38 7.33 3.50
C ILE A 16 -5.06 6.44 2.30
N PHE A 17 -5.58 5.22 2.30
CA PHE A 17 -5.47 4.30 1.17
C PHE A 17 -6.86 4.00 0.65
N SER A 18 -7.06 4.19 -0.65
CA SER A 18 -8.27 3.82 -1.36
C SER A 18 -7.91 3.00 -2.60
N LEU A 19 -8.77 2.07 -2.96
CA LEU A 19 -8.58 1.19 -4.09
C LEU A 19 -9.90 0.92 -4.78
N ASP A 20 -9.82 0.66 -6.08
CA ASP A 20 -10.89 0.09 -6.87
C ASP A 20 -10.33 -1.02 -7.77
N SER A 21 -11.12 -1.51 -8.72
CA SER A 21 -10.72 -2.60 -9.62
C SER A 21 -9.73 -2.19 -10.72
N LYS A 22 -9.44 -0.90 -10.90
CA LYS A 22 -8.56 -0.35 -11.94
C LYS A 22 -7.30 0.28 -11.35
N GLU A 23 -7.42 0.98 -10.25
CA GLU A 23 -6.36 1.77 -9.64
C GLU A 23 -6.43 1.80 -8.11
N PHE A 24 -5.36 2.35 -7.52
CA PHE A 24 -5.28 2.66 -6.11
C PHE A 24 -4.68 4.04 -5.90
N ARG A 25 -5.01 4.63 -4.76
CA ARG A 25 -4.49 5.92 -4.29
C ARG A 25 -4.02 5.78 -2.85
N LEU A 26 -2.83 6.31 -2.59
CA LEU A 26 -2.25 6.42 -1.26
C LEU A 26 -1.92 7.89 -1.02
N SER A 27 -2.65 8.51 -0.09
CA SER A 27 -2.34 9.85 0.41
C SER A 27 -1.60 9.75 1.73
N LYS A 28 -0.55 10.54 1.89
CA LYS A 28 0.22 10.68 3.12
C LYS A 28 0.40 12.17 3.41
N GLY A 29 -0.53 12.74 4.17
CA GLY A 29 -0.56 14.19 4.39
C GLY A 29 -0.84 14.94 3.08
N ARG A 30 0.16 15.64 2.54
CA ARG A 30 0.05 16.37 1.26
C ARG A 30 0.54 15.56 0.06
N ASP A 31 1.24 14.47 0.30
CA ASP A 31 1.79 13.62 -0.76
C ASP A 31 0.70 12.68 -1.25
N LEU A 32 0.43 12.69 -2.55
CA LEU A 32 -0.50 11.77 -3.20
C LEU A 32 0.27 10.87 -4.16
N ALA A 33 0.16 9.56 -3.97
CA ALA A 33 0.63 8.55 -4.90
C ALA A 33 -0.57 7.80 -5.49
N GLN A 34 -0.54 7.56 -6.80
CA GLN A 34 -1.56 6.82 -7.53
C GLN A 34 -0.89 5.78 -8.43
N GLY A 35 -1.53 4.62 -8.57
CA GLY A 35 -1.03 3.56 -9.44
C GLY A 35 -2.16 2.74 -10.04
N LYS A 36 -2.00 2.32 -11.29
CA LYS A 36 -2.92 1.39 -11.96
C LYS A 36 -2.48 -0.04 -11.71
N TRP A 37 -3.43 -0.94 -11.44
CA TRP A 37 -3.10 -2.35 -11.21
C TRP A 37 -2.42 -3.01 -12.42
N SER A 38 -2.72 -2.53 -13.63
CA SER A 38 -2.14 -3.00 -14.91
C SER A 38 -0.62 -2.84 -15.02
N ASP A 39 -0.04 -1.94 -14.21
CA ASP A 39 1.37 -1.57 -14.26
C ASP A 39 2.22 -2.49 -13.38
N TYR A 40 1.57 -3.22 -12.47
CA TYR A 40 2.20 -4.14 -11.54
C TYR A 40 1.98 -5.58 -11.99
N ARG A 41 2.99 -6.41 -11.75
CA ARG A 41 3.08 -7.79 -12.23
C ARG A 41 3.00 -8.79 -11.10
N ASP A 42 3.42 -8.38 -9.92
CA ASP A 42 3.47 -9.26 -8.76
C ASP A 42 3.32 -8.49 -7.46
N VAL A 43 3.07 -9.22 -6.39
CA VAL A 43 2.83 -8.69 -5.06
C VAL A 43 3.47 -9.59 -4.00
N SER A 44 4.07 -8.99 -2.97
CA SER A 44 4.55 -9.71 -1.79
C SER A 44 4.20 -8.98 -0.50
N VAL A 45 4.16 -9.72 0.59
CA VAL A 45 4.22 -9.13 1.93
C VAL A 45 5.66 -8.70 2.19
N TYR A 46 5.86 -7.47 2.66
CA TYR A 46 7.16 -6.96 3.07
C TYR A 46 7.10 -6.48 4.51
N ILE A 47 8.02 -6.97 5.36
CA ILE A 47 8.13 -6.57 6.75
C ILE A 47 9.48 -5.88 6.90
N THR A 48 9.45 -4.63 7.37
CA THR A 48 10.68 -3.84 7.59
C THR A 48 11.43 -4.31 8.84
N PRO A 49 12.71 -3.94 9.00
CA PRO A 49 13.45 -4.19 10.24
C PRO A 49 12.77 -3.62 11.50
N GLN A 50 11.98 -2.55 11.35
CA GLN A 50 11.19 -1.94 12.42
C GLN A 50 9.81 -2.60 12.63
N HIS A 51 9.58 -3.79 12.05
CA HIS A 51 8.33 -4.55 12.10
C HIS A 51 7.09 -3.83 11.52
N GLU A 52 7.27 -2.77 10.75
CA GLU A 52 6.18 -2.22 9.95
C GLU A 52 5.87 -3.16 8.77
N THR A 53 4.59 -3.45 8.57
CA THR A 53 4.09 -4.36 7.53
C THR A 53 3.61 -3.58 6.32
N TYR A 54 4.04 -4.02 5.14
CA TYR A 54 3.70 -3.46 3.85
C TYR A 54 3.22 -4.54 2.89
N ILE A 55 2.41 -4.14 1.91
CA ILE A 55 2.26 -4.89 0.66
C ILE A 55 3.14 -4.22 -0.39
N ARG A 56 4.11 -4.97 -0.89
CA ARG A 56 5.01 -4.52 -1.95
C ARG A 56 4.48 -4.97 -3.30
N LEU A 57 4.26 -4.00 -4.19
CA LEU A 57 3.89 -4.22 -5.57
C LEU A 57 5.14 -4.12 -6.45
N TYR A 58 5.29 -5.04 -7.40
CA TYR A 58 6.41 -5.06 -8.34
C TYR A 58 5.96 -4.65 -9.73
N SER A 59 6.58 -3.61 -10.28
CA SER A 59 6.41 -3.17 -11.66
C SER A 59 7.72 -3.30 -12.44
N LYS A 60 7.68 -3.08 -13.76
CA LYS A 60 8.91 -2.95 -14.56
C LYS A 60 9.78 -1.76 -14.15
N LYS A 61 9.18 -0.73 -13.56
CA LYS A 61 9.85 0.54 -13.21
C LYS A 61 10.37 0.56 -11.77
N GLY A 62 10.11 -0.49 -11.00
CA GLY A 62 10.48 -0.58 -9.58
C GLY A 62 9.33 -1.07 -8.71
N THR A 63 9.40 -0.76 -7.42
CA THR A 63 8.46 -1.25 -6.41
C THR A 63 7.65 -0.14 -5.78
N PHE A 64 6.43 -0.46 -5.34
CA PHE A 64 5.58 0.44 -4.56
C PHE A 64 5.11 -0.25 -3.29
N ASP A 65 5.27 0.40 -2.13
CA ASP A 65 4.98 -0.19 -0.83
C ASP A 65 3.72 0.45 -0.21
N ILE A 66 2.67 -0.35 -0.03
CA ILE A 66 1.43 0.04 0.63
C ILE A 66 1.56 -0.23 2.15
N PRO A 67 1.52 0.80 3.02
CA PRO A 67 1.80 0.67 4.45
C PRO A 67 0.59 0.14 5.24
N LEU A 68 0.44 -1.19 5.35
CA LEU A 68 -0.69 -1.83 6.02
C LEU A 68 -0.85 -1.42 7.48
N SER A 69 0.27 -1.39 8.23
CA SER A 69 0.27 -1.03 9.65
C SER A 69 -0.21 0.41 9.91
N ARG A 70 -0.25 1.28 8.89
CA ARG A 70 -0.65 2.69 9.01
C ARG A 70 -2.08 2.97 8.57
N VAL A 71 -2.68 2.06 7.80
CA VAL A 71 -4.06 2.18 7.31
C VAL A 71 -5.03 1.21 7.99
N GLY A 72 -4.55 0.44 8.96
CA GLY A 72 -5.39 -0.47 9.75
C GLY A 72 -5.90 -1.69 8.98
N LEU A 73 -5.23 -2.08 7.89
CA LEU A 73 -5.66 -3.18 7.04
C LEU A 73 -5.04 -4.53 7.45
N SER A 74 -5.84 -5.59 7.36
CA SER A 74 -5.39 -6.97 7.61
C SER A 74 -4.43 -7.43 6.52
N ARG A 75 -3.22 -7.81 6.92
CA ARG A 75 -2.17 -8.30 6.02
C ARG A 75 -2.63 -9.41 5.07
N LYS A 76 -3.33 -10.41 5.63
CA LYS A 76 -3.76 -11.60 4.89
C LYS A 76 -4.85 -11.26 3.88
N GLU A 77 -5.83 -10.47 4.30
CA GLU A 77 -6.97 -10.09 3.47
C GLU A 77 -6.53 -9.15 2.35
N THR A 78 -5.73 -8.14 2.68
CA THR A 78 -5.23 -7.19 1.67
C THR A 78 -4.32 -7.87 0.65
N TYR A 79 -3.42 -8.77 1.08
CA TYR A 79 -2.62 -9.55 0.14
C TYR A 79 -3.49 -10.39 -0.80
N ARG A 80 -4.51 -11.09 -0.27
CA ARG A 80 -5.42 -11.91 -1.09
C ARG A 80 -6.20 -11.06 -2.08
N ALA A 81 -6.79 -9.94 -1.64
CA ALA A 81 -7.56 -9.04 -2.48
C ALA A 81 -6.71 -8.46 -3.63
N ILE A 82 -5.51 -7.94 -3.32
CA ILE A 82 -4.61 -7.39 -4.34
C ILE A 82 -4.13 -8.49 -5.30
N LYS A 83 -3.79 -9.67 -4.78
CA LYS A 83 -3.37 -10.80 -5.62
C LYS A 83 -4.47 -11.22 -6.59
N GLN A 84 -5.72 -11.26 -6.13
CA GLN A 84 -6.88 -11.56 -6.97
C GLN A 84 -7.04 -10.52 -8.08
N ILE A 85 -7.01 -9.22 -7.76
CA ILE A 85 -7.08 -8.14 -8.75
C ILE A 85 -5.99 -8.30 -9.81
N LEU A 86 -4.75 -8.57 -9.39
CA LEU A 86 -3.64 -8.77 -10.34
C LEU A 86 -3.82 -10.01 -11.22
N MET A 87 -4.40 -11.09 -10.70
CA MET A 87 -4.69 -12.30 -11.47
C MET A 87 -5.80 -12.05 -12.50
N GLU A 88 -6.88 -11.39 -12.12
CA GLU A 88 -7.97 -11.01 -13.02
C GLU A 88 -7.43 -10.14 -14.18
N LYS A 89 -6.57 -9.16 -13.88
CA LYS A 89 -5.94 -8.33 -14.91
C LYS A 89 -5.00 -9.09 -15.85
N LYS A 90 -4.37 -10.17 -15.40
CA LYS A 90 -3.54 -11.01 -16.26
C LYS A 90 -4.39 -11.88 -17.18
N ALA A 91 -5.55 -12.36 -16.72
CA ALA A 91 -6.44 -13.20 -17.51
C ALA A 91 -7.18 -12.44 -18.63
N THR A 92 -7.37 -11.13 -18.48
CA THR A 92 -7.98 -10.26 -19.51
C THR A 92 -6.96 -9.70 -20.53
N ARG A 93 -5.68 -10.02 -20.38
CA ARG A 93 -4.58 -9.53 -21.23
C ARG A 93 -4.08 -10.62 -22.15
#